data_AF-A0A3P7PRA9-F1
#
_entry.id   AF-A0A3P7PRA9-F1
#
_cell.length_a   1.000
_cell.length_b   1.000
_cell.length_c   1.000
_cell.angle_alpha   90.00
_cell.angle_beta   90.00
_cell.angle_gamma   90.00
#
_symmetry.space_group_name_H-M   'P 1'
#
loop_
_entity.id
_entity.type
_entity.pdbx_description
1 polymer ?
#
loop_
_entity_poly.entity_id
_entity_poly.type
_entity_poly.pdbx_seq_one_letter_code
_entity_poly.pdbx_strand_id
1 'polypeptide(L)'
;MKQSGVFIAGIAYGADFAAIGVITVRWASLKQSGVFIAVLTSFNSLSALITNPVSGLLCESSFGWPAVYYVHAAFGAFIFIIWLCFYRDDPELHKNVSGDILIFKVKNLAVFLEFRVEF
;
A
#
# COMPACT_ATOMS: atom_id res chain seq x y z
N MET A 1 20.36 11.95 20.35
CA MET A 1 19.55 10.73 20.12
C MET A 1 18.19 11.01 19.41
N LYS A 2 18.12 11.94 18.44
CA LYS A 2 16.86 12.26 17.72
C LYS A 2 16.75 11.65 16.31
N GLN A 3 17.74 10.85 15.89
CA GLN A 3 17.90 10.39 14.51
C GLN A 3 17.36 8.98 14.24
N SER A 4 17.12 8.18 15.29
CA SER A 4 16.71 6.77 15.16
C SER A 4 15.30 6.59 14.62
N GLY A 5 14.36 7.48 14.96
CA GLY A 5 12.96 7.37 14.52
C GLY A 5 12.77 7.55 13.01
N VAL A 6 13.57 8.45 12.39
CA VAL A 6 13.50 8.73 10.95
C VAL A 6 13.98 7.53 10.12
N PHE A 7 14.95 6.77 10.63
CA PHE A 7 15.46 5.58 9.96
C PHE A 7 14.39 4.48 9.86
N ILE A 8 13.66 4.23 10.95
CA ILE A 8 12.59 3.22 10.99
C ILE A 8 11.44 3.63 10.05
N ALA A 9 11.05 4.91 10.07
CA ALA A 9 10.04 5.43 9.16
C ALA A 9 10.47 5.28 7.68
N GLY A 10 11.75 5.52 7.38
CA GLY A 10 12.30 5.33 6.04
C GLY A 10 12.25 3.87 5.56
N ILE A 11 12.60 2.91 6.43
CA ILE A 11 12.48 1.47 6.11
C ILE A 11 11.02 1.10 5.86
N ALA A 12 10.11 1.53 6.73
CA ALA A 12 8.68 1.24 6.59
C ALA A 12 8.11 1.79 5.28
N TYR A 13 8.46 3.04 4.93
CA TYR A 13 8.04 3.66 3.68
C TYR A 13 8.61 2.95 2.45
N GLY A 14 9.86 2.50 2.48
CA GLY A 14 10.43 1.70 1.39
C GLY A 14 9.75 0.33 1.23
N ALA A 15 9.42 -0.33 2.35
CA ALA A 15 8.72 -1.62 2.35
C ALA A 15 7.30 -1.52 1.76
N ASP A 16 6.62 -0.39 1.95
CA ASP A 16 5.30 -0.12 1.37
C ASP A 16 5.29 -0.21 -0.17
N PHE A 17 6.23 0.49 -0.84
CA PHE A 17 6.34 0.42 -2.29
C PHE A 17 6.76 -0.97 -2.81
N ALA A 18 7.58 -1.69 -2.05
CA ALA A 18 7.92 -3.08 -2.38
C ALA A 18 6.68 -3.98 -2.32
N ALA A 19 5.82 -3.80 -1.31
CA ALA A 19 4.56 -4.52 -1.17
C ALA A 19 3.60 -4.22 -2.33
N ILE A 20 3.47 -2.96 -2.75
CA ILE A 20 2.68 -2.57 -3.94
C ILE A 20 3.14 -3.33 -5.18
N GLY A 21 4.45 -3.45 -5.39
CA GLY A 21 5.02 -4.23 -6.50
C GLY A 21 4.64 -5.71 -6.44
N VAL A 22 4.80 -6.35 -5.28
CA VAL A 22 4.46 -7.77 -5.08
C VAL A 22 2.97 -8.04 -5.26
N ILE A 23 2.11 -7.18 -4.71
CA ILE A 23 0.65 -7.30 -4.83
C ILE A 23 0.25 -7.15 -6.30
N THR A 24 0.82 -6.18 -7.02
CA THR A 24 0.53 -5.99 -8.45
C THR A 24 0.89 -7.22 -9.27
N VAL A 25 2.08 -7.80 -9.08
CA VAL A 25 2.50 -9.01 -9.81
C VAL A 25 1.63 -10.21 -9.48
N ARG A 26 1.05 -10.27 -8.27
CA ARG A 26 0.17 -11.38 -7.84
C ARG A 26 -1.29 -11.22 -8.27
N TRP A 27 -1.79 -9.99 -8.38
CA TRP A 27 -3.23 -9.73 -8.54
C TRP A 27 -3.62 -9.01 -9.84
N ALA A 28 -2.73 -8.23 -10.46
CA ALA A 28 -3.09 -7.35 -11.57
C ALA A 28 -2.73 -7.94 -12.93
N SER A 29 -3.72 -8.14 -13.81
CA SER A 29 -3.49 -8.59 -15.19
C SER A 29 -2.42 -7.76 -15.92
N LEU A 30 -1.54 -8.39 -16.71
CA LEU A 30 -0.40 -7.75 -17.39
C LEU A 30 -0.79 -6.50 -18.21
N LYS A 31 -1.98 -6.50 -18.80
CA LYS A 31 -2.50 -5.38 -19.61
C LYS A 31 -2.95 -4.18 -18.76
N GLN A 32 -3.25 -4.40 -17.48
CA GLN A 32 -3.83 -3.40 -16.56
C GLN A 32 -2.94 -3.15 -15.33
N SER A 33 -1.74 -3.74 -15.26
CA SER A 33 -0.80 -3.57 -14.16
C SER A 33 -0.49 -2.09 -13.88
N GLY A 34 -0.32 -1.28 -14.93
CA GLY A 34 -0.09 0.16 -14.79
C GLY A 34 -1.26 0.90 -14.12
N VAL A 35 -2.51 0.56 -14.48
CA VAL A 35 -3.70 1.15 -13.85
C VAL A 35 -3.81 0.69 -12.40
N PHE A 36 -3.50 -0.57 -12.12
CA PHE A 36 -3.53 -1.11 -10.76
C PHE A 36 -2.50 -0.45 -9.85
N ILE A 37 -1.25 -0.27 -10.32
CA ILE A 37 -0.21 0.49 -9.59
C ILE A 37 -0.64 1.94 -9.40
N ALA A 38 -1.22 2.59 -10.42
CA ALA A 38 -1.66 3.97 -10.32
C ALA A 38 -2.75 4.14 -9.23
N VAL A 39 -3.70 3.20 -9.17
CA VAL A 39 -4.71 3.18 -8.09
C VAL A 39 -4.04 2.95 -6.73
N LEU A 40 -3.17 1.95 -6.62
CA LEU A 40 -2.46 1.63 -5.38
C LEU A 40 -1.52 2.71 -4.88
N THR A 41 -1.03 3.61 -5.73
CA THR A 41 -0.12 4.71 -5.34
C THR A 41 -0.85 6.05 -5.18
N SER A 42 -2.10 6.15 -5.65
CA SER A 42 -2.92 7.38 -5.57
C SER A 42 -3.17 7.86 -4.13
N PHE A 43 -3.08 6.97 -3.14
CA PHE A 43 -3.25 7.32 -1.73
C PHE A 43 -2.25 8.39 -1.27
N ASN A 44 -1.06 8.47 -1.86
CA ASN A 44 -0.03 9.40 -1.42
C ASN A 44 -0.52 10.86 -1.59
N SER A 45 -1.09 11.16 -2.75
CA SER A 45 -1.68 12.48 -3.05
C SER A 45 -2.94 12.73 -2.21
N LEU A 46 -3.79 11.72 -2.05
CA LEU A 46 -5.03 11.85 -1.27
C LEU A 46 -4.75 12.08 0.23
N SER A 47 -3.76 11.37 0.78
CA SER A 47 -3.33 11.50 2.16
C SER A 47 -2.85 12.92 2.43
N ALA A 48 -2.01 13.49 1.57
CA ALA A 48 -1.53 14.87 1.71
C ALA A 48 -2.68 15.88 1.62
N LEU A 49 -3.63 15.67 0.69
CA LEU A 49 -4.82 16.52 0.53
C LEU A 49 -5.69 16.58 1.79
N ILE A 50 -5.79 15.49 2.55
CA ILE A 50 -6.62 15.42 3.76
C ILE A 50 -5.82 15.79 5.01
N THR A 51 -4.63 15.23 5.17
CA THR A 51 -3.79 15.37 6.37
C THR A 51 -3.32 16.80 6.59
N ASN A 52 -2.95 17.51 5.52
CA ASN A 52 -2.43 18.88 5.63
C ASN A 52 -3.45 19.88 6.18
N PRO A 53 -4.68 20.00 5.63
CA PRO A 53 -5.68 20.91 6.19
C PRO A 53 -6.13 20.48 7.59
N VAL A 54 -6.27 19.18 7.86
CA VAL A 54 -6.60 18.68 9.20
C VAL A 54 -5.52 19.08 10.21
N SER A 55 -4.25 18.93 9.84
CA SER A 55 -3.12 19.34 10.69
C SER A 55 -3.11 20.86 10.91
N GLY A 56 -3.42 21.65 9.87
CA GLY A 56 -3.55 23.10 9.98
C GLY A 56 -4.63 23.52 11.00
N LEU A 57 -5.82 22.92 10.90
CA LEU A 57 -6.91 23.21 11.84
C LEU A 57 -6.60 22.78 13.28
N LEU A 58 -5.92 21.63 13.45
CA LEU A 58 -5.53 21.13 14.76
C LEU A 58 -4.41 21.96 15.40
N CYS A 59 -3.48 22.49 14.61
CA CYS A 59 -2.41 23.37 15.10
C CYS A 59 -2.94 24.70 15.65
N GLU A 60 -4.00 25.25 15.07
CA GLU A 60 -4.67 26.47 15.54
C GLU A 60 -5.60 26.23 16.74
N SER A 61 -5.92 24.97 17.04
CA SER A 61 -6.74 24.63 18.20
C SER A 61 -5.97 24.80 19.51
N SER A 62 -6.69 24.90 20.63
CA SER A 62 -6.09 25.01 21.97
C SER A 62 -5.23 23.81 22.39
N PHE A 63 -5.35 22.67 21.69
CA PHE A 63 -4.53 21.48 21.90
C PHE A 63 -3.19 21.52 21.14
N GLY A 64 -3.04 22.43 20.17
CA GLY A 64 -1.81 22.68 19.42
C GLY A 64 -1.31 21.50 18.59
N TRP A 65 -0.04 21.60 18.18
CA TRP A 65 0.63 20.63 17.31
C TRP A 65 0.65 19.17 17.81
N PRO A 66 0.72 18.86 19.14
CA PRO A 66 0.76 17.47 19.59
C PRO A 66 -0.52 16.69 19.25
N ALA A 67 -1.66 17.39 19.15
CA ALA A 67 -2.95 16.80 18.82
C ALA A 67 -2.93 16.10 17.45
N VAL A 68 -2.18 16.67 16.50
CA VAL A 68 -2.03 16.12 15.15
C VAL A 68 -1.51 14.68 15.21
N TYR A 69 -0.50 14.44 16.04
CA TYR A 69 0.11 13.12 16.19
C TYR A 69 -0.87 12.11 16.80
N TYR A 70 -1.61 12.50 17.84
CA TYR A 70 -2.58 11.63 18.48
C TYR A 70 -3.76 11.27 17.57
N VAL A 71 -4.29 12.24 16.82
CA VAL A 71 -5.41 12.02 15.89
C VAL A 71 -5.00 11.08 14.76
N HIS A 72 -3.84 11.33 14.13
CA HIS A 72 -3.35 10.46 13.05
C HIS A 72 -2.97 9.07 13.55
N ALA A 73 -2.40 8.96 14.75
CA ALA A 73 -2.09 7.66 15.35
C ALA A 73 -3.36 6.85 15.68
N ALA A 74 -4.40 7.51 16.24
CA ALA A 74 -5.67 6.85 16.53
C ALA A 74 -6.38 6.39 15.25
N PHE A 75 -6.41 7.24 14.23
CA PHE A 75 -6.98 6.88 12.93
C PHE A 75 -6.21 5.72 12.27
N GLY A 76 -4.88 5.78 12.25
CA GLY A 76 -4.04 4.71 11.73
C GLY A 76 -4.25 3.38 12.46
N ALA A 77 -4.30 3.40 13.79
CA ALA A 77 -4.59 2.22 14.60
C ALA A 77 -5.99 1.64 14.31
N PHE A 78 -7.00 2.49 14.16
CA PHE A 78 -8.36 2.05 13.80
C PHE A 78 -8.41 1.37 12.43
N ILE A 79 -7.79 1.96 11.41
CA ILE A 79 -7.70 1.37 10.07
C ILE A 79 -6.90 0.07 10.10
N PHE A 80 -5.81 0.01 10.88
CA PHE A 80 -5.02 -1.20 11.04
C PHE A 80 -5.82 -2.33 11.70
N ILE A 81 -6.65 -2.03 12.71
CA ILE A 81 -7.54 -3.01 13.33
C ILE A 81 -8.58 -3.52 12.32
N ILE A 82 -9.17 -2.62 11.52
CA ILE A 82 -10.07 -3.03 10.43
C ILE A 82 -9.33 -3.96 9.46
N TRP A 83 -8.12 -3.58 9.06
CA TRP A 83 -7.30 -4.42 8.19
C TRP A 83 -7.06 -5.80 8.80
N LEU A 84 -6.66 -5.90 10.08
CA LEU A 84 -6.49 -7.19 10.77
C LEU A 84 -7.76 -8.05 10.81
N CYS A 85 -8.94 -7.43 10.93
CA CYS A 85 -10.21 -8.14 10.98
C CYS A 85 -10.71 -8.61 9.60
N PHE A 86 -10.49 -7.81 8.55
CA PHE A 86 -11.06 -8.04 7.22
C PHE A 86 -10.07 -8.61 6.20
N TYR A 87 -8.79 -8.34 6.35
CA TYR A 87 -7.77 -8.81 5.43
C TYR A 87 -7.57 -10.32 5.60
N ARG A 88 -7.83 -11.05 4.52
CA ARG A 88 -7.49 -12.46 4.37
C ARG A 88 -6.56 -12.59 3.18
N ASP A 89 -5.37 -13.12 3.43
CA ASP A 89 -4.29 -13.26 2.45
C ASP A 89 -4.56 -14.30 1.35
N ASP A 90 -5.62 -15.11 1.46
CA ASP A 90 -5.82 -16.29 0.61
C ASP A 90 -6.82 -16.07 -0.54
N PRO A 91 -6.34 -15.80 -1.77
CA PRO A 91 -7.13 -15.95 -3.01
C PRO A 91 -7.48 -17.42 -3.31
N GLU A 92 -6.83 -18.39 -2.66
CA GLU A 92 -6.99 -19.83 -2.94
C GLU A 92 -8.29 -20.44 -2.39
N LEU A 93 -8.99 -19.76 -1.48
CA LEU A 93 -10.23 -20.27 -0.87
C LEU A 93 -11.50 -19.87 -1.64
N HIS A 94 -11.41 -19.00 -2.65
CA HIS A 94 -12.55 -18.63 -3.48
C HIS A 94 -12.62 -19.47 -4.76
N LYS A 95 -13.61 -20.36 -4.79
CA LYS A 95 -13.99 -21.29 -5.88
C LYS A 95 -14.17 -20.65 -7.27
N ASN A 96 -14.18 -19.33 -7.38
CA ASN A 96 -14.43 -18.58 -8.62
C ASN A 96 -13.16 -17.92 -9.23
N VAL A 97 -11.98 -18.10 -8.62
CA VAL A 97 -10.71 -17.46 -9.06
C VAL A 97 -9.81 -18.39 -9.87
N SER A 98 -10.07 -19.71 -9.88
CA SER A 98 -9.11 -20.72 -10.34
C SER A 98 -8.77 -20.69 -11.84
N GLY A 99 -9.64 -20.18 -12.72
CA GLY A 99 -9.37 -20.16 -14.17
C GLY A 99 -8.40 -19.06 -14.60
N ASP A 100 -8.74 -17.81 -14.30
CA ASP A 100 -8.03 -16.64 -14.81
C ASP A 100 -6.70 -16.38 -14.09
N ILE A 101 -6.61 -16.69 -12.79
CA ILE A 101 -5.37 -16.48 -12.02
C ILE A 101 -4.24 -17.42 -12.48
N LEU A 102 -4.58 -18.63 -12.92
CA LEU A 102 -3.60 -19.60 -13.44
C LEU A 102 -3.04 -19.15 -14.78
N ILE A 103 -3.90 -18.72 -15.71
CA ILE A 103 -3.49 -18.15 -17.00
C ILE A 103 -2.63 -16.89 -16.78
N PHE A 104 -3.02 -16.07 -15.82
CA PHE A 104 -2.24 -14.90 -15.41
C PHE A 104 -0.85 -15.28 -14.89
N LYS A 105 -0.74 -16.28 -13.99
CA LYS A 105 0.55 -16.78 -13.48
C LYS A 105 1.46 -17.27 -14.60
N VAL A 106 0.93 -18.06 -15.53
CA VAL A 106 1.68 -18.61 -16.67
C VAL A 106 2.17 -17.49 -17.60
N LYS A 107 1.33 -16.49 -17.90
CA LYS A 107 1.74 -15.35 -18.75
C LYS A 107 2.81 -14.48 -18.09
N ASN A 108 2.73 -14.22 -16.78
CA ASN A 108 3.77 -13.46 -16.08
C ASN A 108 5.10 -14.21 -16.05
N LEU A 109 5.07 -15.52 -15.81
CA LEU A 109 6.28 -16.36 -15.82
C LEU A 109 6.93 -16.40 -17.21
N ALA A 110 6.15 -16.52 -18.28
CA ALA A 110 6.66 -16.52 -19.65
C ALA A 110 7.37 -15.18 -20.00
N VAL A 111 6.75 -14.04 -19.69
CA VAL A 111 7.35 -12.72 -19.91
C VAL A 111 8.61 -12.52 -19.07
N PHE A 112 8.60 -12.94 -17.80
CA PHE A 112 9.78 -12.83 -16.94
C PHE A 112 10.96 -13.68 -17.45
N LEU A 113 10.66 -14.86 -18.03
CA LEU A 113 11.68 -15.70 -18.64
C LEU A 113 12.20 -15.11 -19.96
N GLU A 114 11.35 -14.55 -20.83
CA GLU A 114 11.80 -13.83 -22.02
C GLU A 114 12.73 -12.65 -21.66
N PHE A 115 12.35 -11.86 -20.64
CA PHE A 115 13.18 -10.77 -20.16
C PHE A 115 14.50 -11.23 -19.54
N ARG A 116 14.55 -12.46 -19.00
CA ARG A 116 15.80 -13.07 -18.49
C ARG A 116 16.69 -13.63 -19.61
N VAL A 117 16.16 -13.91 -20.78
CA VAL A 117 16.94 -14.45 -21.92
C VAL A 117 17.57 -13.32 -22.74
N GLU A 118 17.07 -12.09 -22.63
CA GLU A 118 17.65 -10.91 -23.30
C GLU A 118 18.75 -10.19 -22.49
N PHE A 119 19.11 -10.68 -21.30
CA PHE A 119 20.25 -10.20 -20.49
C PHE A 119 21.15 -11.36 -20.04
#